data_AF-A0A932JZS4-F1
#
_entry.id   AF-A0A932JZS4-F1
#
_cell.length_a   1.000
_cell.length_b   1.000
_cell.length_c   1.000
_cell.angle_alpha   90.00
_cell.angle_beta   90.00
_cell.angle_gamma   90.00
#
_symmetry.space_group_name_H-M   'P 1'
#
loop_
_entity.id
_entity.type
_entity.pdbx_description
1 polymer ?
#
loop_
_entity_poly.entity_id
_entity_poly.type
_entity_poly.pdbx_seq_one_letter_code
_entity_poly.pdbx_strand_id
1 'polypeptide(L)'
;MEAYVLGWPQPNGQVAVLCRSSGANPGPAFCQTKKEAIRLRTRLANDPRGKLNRKSQEIIKRLLIYLYVRDETLNWRPGDLWVYMDHRSLELLEEPRFTG
;
A
#
# COMPACT_ATOMS: atom_id res chain seq x y z
N MET A 1 -6.55 13.95 -9.28
CA MET A 1 -5.42 13.25 -9.92
C MET A 1 -5.56 11.78 -9.59
N GLU A 2 -5.57 10.90 -10.59
CA GLU A 2 -5.64 9.46 -10.34
C GLU A 2 -4.27 8.95 -9.93
N ALA A 3 -4.19 8.25 -8.80
CA ALA A 3 -2.96 7.66 -8.31
C ALA A 3 -3.24 6.24 -7.79
N TYR A 4 -2.24 5.38 -7.85
CA TYR A 4 -2.33 4.00 -7.40
C TYR A 4 -1.54 3.83 -6.10
N VAL A 5 -2.07 3.06 -5.16
CA VAL A 5 -1.42 2.80 -3.88
C VAL A 5 -1.44 1.32 -3.54
N LEU A 6 -0.47 0.90 -2.72
CA LEU A 6 -0.48 -0.42 -2.10
C LEU A 6 -1.17 -0.31 -0.75
N GLY A 7 -2.18 -1.16 -0.51
CA GLY A 7 -2.98 -1.15 0.70
C GLY A 7 -3.18 -2.55 1.27
N TRP A 8 -3.35 -2.61 2.59
CA TRP A 8 -3.74 -3.82 3.31
C TRP A 8 -5.07 -3.58 4.04
N PRO A 9 -6.18 -4.23 3.62
CA PRO A 9 -7.47 -4.07 4.28
C PRO A 9 -7.42 -4.57 5.74
N GLN A 10 -8.01 -3.78 6.64
CA GLN A 10 -8.02 -4.01 8.08
C GLN A 10 -9.42 -4.46 8.54
N PRO A 11 -9.53 -5.21 9.65
CA PRO A 11 -10.82 -5.67 10.18
C PRO A 11 -11.77 -4.53 10.58
N ASN A 12 -11.25 -3.34 10.84
CA ASN A 12 -12.03 -2.16 11.21
C ASN A 12 -12.67 -1.43 10.01
N GLY A 13 -12.57 -1.99 8.79
CA GLY A 13 -13.11 -1.39 7.56
C GLY A 13 -12.23 -0.31 6.93
N GLN A 14 -11.05 -0.04 7.50
CA GLN A 14 -10.05 0.84 6.90
C GLN A 14 -9.06 0.05 6.05
N VAL A 15 -8.31 0.77 5.21
CA VAL A 15 -7.19 0.25 4.43
C VAL A 15 -5.92 0.91 4.94
N ALA A 16 -4.94 0.10 5.35
CA ALA A 16 -3.61 0.57 5.68
C ALA A 16 -2.80 0.77 4.39
N VAL A 17 -2.63 2.01 3.95
CA VAL A 17 -1.87 2.43 2.78
C VAL A 17 -0.39 2.51 3.12
N LEU A 18 0.44 1.86 2.29
CA LEU A 18 1.89 1.82 2.46
C LEU A 18 2.52 3.21 2.29
N CYS A 19 3.42 3.57 3.20
CA CYS A 19 4.21 4.79 3.12
C CYS A 19 5.71 4.54 2.90
N ARG A 20 6.36 5.50 2.26
CA ARG A 20 7.80 5.68 2.22
C ARG A 20 8.19 6.40 3.51
N SER A 21 8.76 5.66 4.46
CA SER A 21 9.17 6.22 5.75
C SER A 21 10.45 7.07 5.68
N SER A 22 11.19 7.02 4.56
CA SER A 22 12.42 7.79 4.35
C SER A 22 12.69 8.03 2.84
N GLY A 23 13.65 8.91 2.55
CA GLY A 23 14.09 9.26 1.19
C GLY A 23 13.57 10.62 0.71
N ALA A 24 13.73 10.89 -0.59
CA ALA A 24 13.41 12.20 -1.19
C ALA A 24 11.91 12.52 -1.24
N ASN A 25 11.04 11.49 -1.16
CA ASN A 25 9.59 11.62 -1.23
C ASN A 25 8.94 10.78 -0.12
N PRO A 26 9.00 11.22 1.15
CA PRO A 26 8.33 10.54 2.25
C PRO A 26 6.80 10.66 2.13
N GLY A 27 6.09 9.75 2.80
CA GLY A 27 4.62 9.70 2.79
C GLY A 27 4.05 8.57 1.92
N PRO A 28 2.75 8.60 1.57
CA PRO A 28 2.08 7.54 0.85
C PRO A 28 2.82 7.15 -0.43
N ALA A 29 2.99 5.85 -0.65
CA ALA A 29 3.75 5.31 -1.77
C ALA A 29 2.95 5.35 -3.09
N PHE A 30 2.59 6.57 -3.51
CA PHE A 30 1.86 6.81 -4.74
C PHE A 30 2.64 6.32 -5.97
N CYS A 31 1.90 5.67 -6.84
CA CYS A 31 2.31 5.20 -8.14
C CYS A 31 1.43 5.89 -9.19
N GLN A 32 2.01 6.32 -10.31
CA GLN A 32 1.25 6.98 -11.38
C GLN A 32 0.47 5.97 -12.23
N THR A 33 0.94 4.71 -12.26
CA THR A 33 0.29 3.65 -13.02
C THR A 33 0.13 2.37 -12.20
N LYS A 34 -0.88 1.56 -12.56
CA LYS A 34 -1.05 0.20 -11.99
C LYS A 34 0.21 -0.65 -12.14
N LYS A 35 0.94 -0.52 -13.26
CA LYS A 35 2.19 -1.25 -13.53
C LYS A 35 3.30 -0.89 -12.55
N GLU A 36 3.40 0.37 -12.15
CA GLU A 36 4.35 0.81 -11.11
C GLU A 36 3.99 0.24 -9.74
N ALA A 37 2.71 0.21 -9.38
CA ALA A 37 2.25 -0.41 -8.14
C ALA A 37 2.59 -1.91 -8.09
N ILE A 38 2.37 -2.65 -9.19
CA ILE A 38 2.78 -4.06 -9.32
C ILE A 38 4.29 -4.20 -9.13
N ARG A 39 5.09 -3.40 -9.84
CA ARG A 39 6.56 -3.44 -9.73
C ARG A 39 7.03 -3.15 -8.30
N LEU A 40 6.43 -2.16 -7.65
CA LEU A 40 6.74 -1.82 -6.26
C LEU A 40 6.42 -2.99 -5.33
N ARG A 41 5.24 -3.59 -5.44
CA ARG A 41 4.86 -4.78 -4.65
C ARG A 41 5.84 -5.93 -4.86
N THR A 42 6.17 -6.26 -6.11
CA THR A 42 7.15 -7.31 -6.43
C THR A 42 8.51 -7.00 -5.83
N ARG A 43 8.96 -5.74 -5.89
CA ARG A 43 10.25 -5.33 -5.33
C ARG A 43 10.28 -5.46 -3.81
N LEU A 44 9.20 -5.07 -3.13
CA LEU A 44 9.06 -5.21 -1.67
C LEU A 44 9.00 -6.68 -1.25
N ALA A 45 8.25 -7.52 -1.98
CA ALA A 45 8.12 -8.93 -1.68
C ALA A 45 9.46 -9.69 -1.78
N ASN A 46 10.36 -9.20 -2.62
CA ASN A 46 11.70 -9.76 -2.84
C ASN A 46 12.81 -9.01 -2.08
N ASP A 47 12.48 -7.99 -1.27
CA ASP A 47 13.49 -7.22 -0.54
C ASP A 47 14.21 -8.12 0.48
N PRO A 48 15.54 -8.29 0.39
CA PRO A 48 16.30 -9.15 1.28
C PRO A 48 16.22 -8.71 2.74
N ARG A 49 16.00 -7.41 3.01
CA ARG A 49 15.82 -6.89 4.38
C ARG A 49 14.55 -7.44 5.02
N GLY A 50 13.52 -7.71 4.21
CA GLY A 50 12.29 -8.34 4.67
C GLY A 50 12.47 -9.80 5.09
N LYS A 51 13.52 -10.51 4.62
CA LYS A 51 13.76 -11.92 4.96
C LYS A 51 13.97 -12.15 6.46
N LEU A 52 14.44 -11.14 7.18
CA LEU A 52 14.66 -11.20 8.63
C LEU A 52 13.36 -11.03 9.43
N ASN A 53 12.26 -10.59 8.81
CA ASN A 53 10.97 -10.39 9.47
C ASN A 53 9.84 -11.09 8.70
N ARG A 54 9.54 -12.33 9.11
CA ARG A 54 8.51 -13.17 8.49
C ARG A 54 7.12 -12.51 8.48
N LYS A 55 6.75 -11.81 9.55
CA LYS A 55 5.46 -11.11 9.66
C LYS A 55 5.35 -9.97 8.64
N SER A 56 6.41 -9.18 8.49
CA SER A 56 6.45 -8.12 7.48
C SER A 56 6.36 -8.68 6.06
N GLN A 57 7.02 -9.82 5.77
CA GLN A 57 6.86 -10.46 4.46
C GLN A 57 5.43 -10.93 4.18
N GLU A 58 4.76 -11.51 5.18
CA GLU A 58 3.37 -11.97 5.03
C GLU A 58 2.43 -10.81 4.71
N ILE A 59 2.61 -9.66 5.37
CA ILE A 59 1.86 -8.44 5.08
C ILE A 59 2.16 -7.95 3.66
N ILE A 60 3.44 -7.84 3.27
CA ILE A 60 3.85 -7.36 1.94
C ILE A 60 3.28 -8.24 0.82
N LYS A 61 3.28 -9.56 1.00
CA LYS A 61 2.72 -10.51 0.02
C LYS A 61 1.20 -10.39 -0.13
N ARG A 62 0.51 -9.87 0.89
CA ARG A 62 -0.94 -9.65 0.91
C ARG A 62 -1.35 -8.23 0.51
N LEU A 63 -0.39 -7.37 0.13
CA LEU A 63 -0.71 -6.03 -0.34
C LEU A 63 -1.50 -6.08 -1.64
N LEU A 64 -2.60 -5.34 -1.64
CA LEU A 64 -3.48 -5.16 -2.79
C LEU A 64 -3.26 -3.76 -3.39
N ILE A 65 -3.58 -3.62 -4.67
CA ILE A 65 -3.48 -2.36 -5.41
C ILE A 65 -4.85 -1.68 -5.42
N TYR A 66 -4.87 -0.44 -4.96
CA TYR A 66 -6.05 0.42 -4.97
C TYR A 66 -5.83 1.63 -5.88
N LEU A 67 -6.90 2.07 -6.54
CA LEU A 67 -7.01 3.40 -7.12
C LEU A 67 -7.40 4.38 -6.02
N TYR A 68 -6.69 5.48 -5.94
CA TYR A 68 -6.98 6.61 -5.09
C TYR A 68 -7.94 7.53 -5.81
N VAL A 69 -9.21 7.50 -5.40
CA VAL A 69 -10.33 8.09 -6.18
C VAL A 69 -10.83 9.42 -5.61
N ARG A 70 -10.47 9.75 -4.36
CA ARG A 70 -10.98 10.93 -3.65
C ARG A 70 -9.86 11.87 -3.20
N ASP A 71 -10.17 13.15 -3.20
CA ASP A 71 -9.30 14.24 -2.73
C ASP A 71 -9.27 14.34 -1.19
N GLU A 72 -9.39 13.21 -0.49
CA GLU A 72 -9.32 13.19 0.97
C GLU A 72 -7.89 13.49 1.40
N THR A 73 -7.65 14.46 2.29
CA THR A 73 -6.26 14.73 2.68
C THR A 73 -5.73 13.57 3.51
N LEU A 74 -4.72 12.86 2.98
CA LEU A 74 -3.98 11.85 3.72
C LEU A 74 -3.17 12.52 4.83
N ASN A 75 -3.58 12.32 6.08
CA ASN A 75 -2.83 12.77 7.25
C ASN A 75 -1.73 11.76 7.54
N TRP A 76 -0.48 12.14 7.27
CA TRP A 76 0.71 11.34 7.52
C TRP A 76 1.83 12.17 8.11
N ARG A 77 2.74 11.52 8.84
CA ARG A 77 3.92 12.15 9.45
C ARG A 77 5.20 11.49 8.94
N PRO A 78 6.31 12.23 8.85
CA PRO A 78 7.61 11.64 8.54
C PRO A 78 7.92 10.46 9.48
N GLY A 79 8.27 9.31 8.89
CA GLY A 79 8.51 8.07 9.63
C GLY A 79 7.32 7.10 9.64
N ASP A 80 6.11 7.53 9.28
CA ASP A 80 4.96 6.63 9.18
C ASP A 80 5.21 5.55 8.13
N LEU A 81 4.92 4.30 8.51
CA LEU A 81 4.97 3.14 7.61
C LEU A 81 3.62 2.89 6.93
N TRP A 82 2.53 3.29 7.60
CA TRP A 82 1.16 3.09 7.17
C TRP A 82 0.34 4.32 7.44
N VAL A 83 -0.57 4.64 6.52
CA VAL A 83 -1.62 5.63 6.73
C VAL A 83 -2.96 4.93 6.51
N TYR A 84 -3.94 5.23 7.34
CA TYR A 84 -5.22 4.54 7.32
C TYR A 84 -6.25 5.38 6.57
N MET A 85 -6.93 4.76 5.62
CA MET A 85 -7.99 5.37 4.83
C MET A 85 -9.29 4.61 4.94
N ASP A 86 -10.41 5.29 4.74
CA ASP A 86 -11.68 4.62 4.52
C ASP A 86 -11.66 3.89 3.16
N HIS A 87 -12.16 2.66 3.12
CA HIS A 87 -12.29 1.89 1.88
C HIS A 87 -13.16 2.61 0.84
N ARG A 88 -14.06 3.53 1.24
CA ARG A 88 -14.88 4.33 0.32
C ARG A 88 -14.08 5.37 -0.47
N SER A 89 -12.87 5.68 -0.03
CA SER A 89 -11.95 6.60 -0.71
C SER A 89 -10.99 5.87 -1.67
N LEU A 90 -11.08 4.54 -1.71
CA LEU A 90 -10.20 3.67 -2.48
C LEU A 90 -11.02 2.68 -3.31
N GLU A 91 -10.69 2.56 -4.60
CA GLU A 91 -11.26 1.51 -5.43
C GLU A 91 -10.27 0.36 -5.53
N LEU A 92 -10.67 -0.83 -5.08
CA LEU A 92 -9.84 -2.02 -5.17
C LEU A 92 -9.75 -2.46 -6.63
N LEU A 93 -8.53 -2.55 -7.17
CA LEU A 93 -8.28 -2.90 -8.57
C LEU A 93 -7.87 -4.35 -8.80
N GLU A 94 -7.94 -5.16 -7.75
CA GLU A 94 -7.53 -6.56 -7.75
C GLU A 94 -8.59 -7.42 -7.09
N GLU A 95 -8.93 -8.54 -7.72
CA GLU A 95 -9.66 -9.59 -7.01
C GLU A 95 -8.73 -10.14 -5.92
N PRO A 96 -9.19 -10.20 -4.65
CA PRO A 96 -8.41 -10.86 -3.62
C PRO A 96 -8.27 -12.33 -4.03
N ARG A 97 -7.08 -12.72 -4.47
CA ARG A 97 -6.75 -14.12 -4.72
C ARG A 97 -6.72 -14.84 -3.37
N PHE A 98 -7.88 -15.23 -2.88
CA PHE A 98 -8.01 -16.33 -1.94
C PHE A 98 -7.66 -17.61 -2.71
N THR A 99 -6.38 -17.93 -2.79
CA THR A 99 -6.00 -19.34 -3.00
C THR A 99 -6.30 -20.03 -1.68
N GLY A 100 -7.32 -20.88 -1.68
CA GLY A 100 -7.83 -21.62 -0.53
C GLY A 100 -6.83 -22.57 0.10
#